data_AF-A0AAJ7UBM0-F1
#
_entry.id   AF-A0AAJ7UBM0-F1
#
_cell.length_a   1.000
_cell.length_b   1.000
_cell.length_c   1.000
_cell.angle_alpha   90.00
_cell.angle_beta   90.00
_cell.angle_gamma   90.00
#
_symmetry.space_group_name_H-M   'P 1'
#
loop_
_entity.id
_entity.type
_entity.pdbx_description
1 polymer ?
#
loop_
_entity_poly.entity_id
_entity_poly.type
_entity_poly.pdbx_seq_one_letter_code
_entity_poly.pdbx_strand_id
1 'polypeptide(L)'
;MLRELRPGHVHSSSHGEGLRCHRIGHVAGCYSQGTDAGDAVSCAPCEPGSFTSFPNLLLHCLPCTHCHAERGLVLAQNCTRRVDTVCACEPRSYCAVFTGHHCELCLKNWTCTRGQEMKQGSTQTEAVTQILIGISVFALCVLCITGFFTCKSCLRGLRHGGH
;
A
#
# COMPACT_ATOMS: atom_id res chain seq x y z
N MET A 1 -20.67 13.56 54.12
CA MET A 1 -19.78 14.39 53.28
C MET A 1 -19.84 13.89 51.85
N LEU A 2 -20.69 14.49 51.01
CA LEU A 2 -20.68 14.28 49.56
C LEU A 2 -20.15 15.59 48.96
N ARG A 3 -18.95 15.54 48.37
CA ARG A 3 -18.36 16.69 47.69
C ARG A 3 -19.01 16.78 46.29
N GLU A 4 -19.83 17.80 46.12
CA GLU A 4 -20.40 18.26 44.86
C GLU A 4 -19.32 18.36 43.76
N LEU A 5 -19.46 17.53 42.72
CA LEU A 5 -18.69 17.64 41.48
C LEU A 5 -19.17 18.89 40.73
N ARG A 6 -18.43 20.00 40.85
CA ARG A 6 -18.70 21.22 40.07
C ARG A 6 -18.60 20.90 38.58
N PRO A 7 -19.59 21.28 37.76
CA PRO A 7 -19.48 21.20 36.30
C PRO A 7 -18.40 22.19 35.84
N GLY A 8 -17.30 21.66 35.31
CA GLY A 8 -16.27 22.49 34.69
C GLY A 8 -16.86 23.17 33.46
N HIS A 9 -17.04 24.48 33.55
CA HIS A 9 -17.44 25.34 32.44
C HIS A 9 -16.57 25.09 31.20
N VAL A 10 -17.21 24.70 30.10
CA VAL A 10 -16.61 24.72 28.76
C VAL A 10 -16.43 26.18 28.37
N HIS A 11 -15.24 26.72 28.62
CA HIS A 11 -14.86 28.03 28.10
C HIS A 11 -14.54 27.85 26.61
N SER A 12 -15.56 28.06 25.78
CA SER A 12 -15.37 28.33 24.36
C SER A 12 -14.72 29.71 24.25
N SER A 13 -13.42 29.76 23.99
CA SER A 13 -12.74 31.00 23.58
C SER A 13 -12.14 30.78 22.21
N SER A 14 -12.90 31.22 21.21
CA SER A 14 -12.45 31.41 19.85
C SER A 14 -11.74 32.76 19.74
N HIS A 15 -10.40 32.77 19.61
CA HIS A 15 -9.63 33.77 18.88
C HIS A 15 -8.14 33.36 18.87
N GLY A 16 -7.62 32.98 17.70
CA GLY A 16 -6.18 32.91 17.40
C GLY A 16 -5.41 31.71 17.98
N GLU A 17 -4.97 30.82 17.09
CA GLU A 17 -3.77 29.98 17.19
C GLU A 17 -3.27 29.61 18.61
N GLY A 18 -3.83 28.55 19.20
CA GLY A 18 -3.33 28.01 20.46
C GLY A 18 -3.99 26.69 20.83
N LEU A 19 -3.49 25.58 20.28
CA LEU A 19 -3.92 24.24 20.68
C LEU A 19 -3.53 24.01 22.14
N ARG A 20 -4.52 23.99 23.04
CA ARG A 20 -4.30 23.69 24.45
C ARG A 20 -4.14 22.18 24.62
N CYS A 21 -2.94 21.74 24.95
CA CYS A 21 -2.65 20.33 25.13
C CYS A 21 -2.86 19.92 26.60
N HIS A 22 -3.54 18.80 26.84
CA HIS A 22 -3.89 18.35 28.18
C HIS A 22 -2.88 17.31 28.71
N ARG A 23 -2.75 17.25 30.04
CA ARG A 23 -1.76 16.45 30.80
C ARG A 23 -1.91 14.92 30.64
N ILE A 24 -2.99 14.43 30.01
CA ILE A 24 -3.33 12.99 29.88
C ILE A 24 -3.31 12.53 28.40
N GLY A 25 -2.85 13.37 27.48
CA GLY A 25 -2.73 13.02 26.07
C GLY A 25 -3.01 14.23 25.19
N HIS A 26 -2.13 14.47 24.22
CA HIS A 26 -2.24 15.60 23.31
C HIS A 26 -3.52 15.50 22.48
N VAL A 27 -4.11 16.60 22.02
CA VAL A 27 -5.17 16.51 21.01
C VAL A 27 -4.55 16.11 19.66
N ALA A 28 -5.36 15.59 18.74
CA ALA A 28 -4.94 15.41 17.35
C ALA A 28 -4.30 16.70 16.80
N GLY A 29 -3.19 16.55 16.09
CA GLY A 29 -2.35 17.61 15.54
C GLY A 29 -1.29 18.21 16.46
N CYS A 30 -0.94 17.50 17.52
CA CYS A 30 0.18 17.81 18.39
C CYS A 30 1.06 16.56 18.64
N TYR A 31 2.31 16.81 19.01
CA TYR A 31 3.32 15.81 19.39
C TYR A 31 4.00 16.21 20.71
N SER A 32 4.57 15.25 21.43
CA SER A 32 5.23 15.43 22.73
C SER A 32 6.61 16.06 22.58
N GLN A 33 6.89 17.06 23.40
CA GLN A 33 8.15 17.77 23.48
C GLN A 33 8.67 17.58 24.92
N GLY A 34 9.61 16.66 25.14
CA GLY A 34 10.32 16.55 26.42
C GLY A 34 10.69 15.14 26.87
N THR A 35 11.84 15.03 27.54
CA THR A 35 12.49 13.80 28.03
C THR A 35 12.33 13.55 29.53
N ASP A 36 11.65 14.42 30.29
CA ASP A 36 11.87 14.45 31.73
C ASP A 36 10.69 13.85 32.50
N ALA A 37 11.00 12.74 33.17
CA ALA A 37 10.14 12.00 34.09
C ALA A 37 9.87 12.84 35.35
N GLY A 38 8.99 13.84 35.26
CA GLY A 38 8.61 14.65 36.40
C GLY A 38 7.73 15.83 36.01
N ASP A 39 6.42 15.58 35.98
CA ASP A 39 5.34 16.57 35.88
C ASP A 39 5.24 17.40 34.59
N ALA A 40 4.36 16.91 33.71
CA ALA A 40 3.83 17.51 32.47
C ALA A 40 4.68 17.36 31.20
N VAL A 41 4.25 16.41 30.35
CA VAL A 41 4.71 16.31 28.94
C VAL A 41 4.22 17.56 28.21
N SER A 42 5.16 18.45 27.87
CA SER A 42 4.88 19.60 27.00
C SER A 42 4.70 19.12 25.55
N CYS A 43 4.12 19.95 24.69
CA CYS A 43 3.71 19.50 23.37
C CYS A 43 3.59 20.67 22.40
N ALA A 44 3.95 20.38 21.16
CA ALA A 44 3.98 21.34 20.08
C ALA A 44 3.02 20.89 18.97
N PRO A 45 2.45 21.84 18.21
CA PRO A 45 1.60 21.49 17.09
C PRO A 45 2.43 20.96 15.93
N CYS A 46 1.84 20.10 15.11
CA CYS A 46 2.52 19.57 13.91
C CYS A 46 2.90 20.70 12.94
N GLU A 47 4.06 20.56 12.31
CA GLU A 47 4.53 21.43 11.24
C GLU A 47 3.74 21.17 9.94
N PRO A 48 3.65 22.15 9.02
CA PRO A 48 3.09 21.93 7.70
C PRO A 48 3.73 20.71 7.01
N GLY A 49 2.91 19.82 6.46
CA GLY A 49 3.39 18.55 5.89
C GLY A 49 3.46 17.40 6.90
N SER A 50 2.99 17.59 8.12
CA SER A 50 2.85 16.52 9.12
C SER A 50 1.51 16.55 9.86
N PHE A 51 1.11 15.40 10.42
CA PHE A 51 -0.16 15.24 11.11
C PHE A 51 -0.10 14.22 12.27
N THR A 52 -1.09 14.30 13.16
CA THR A 52 -1.46 13.20 14.05
C THR A 52 -2.98 13.14 14.16
N SER A 53 -3.57 11.97 13.90
CA SER A 53 -5.02 11.79 13.78
C SER A 53 -5.75 11.55 15.10
N PHE A 54 -5.03 11.18 16.15
CA PHE A 54 -5.60 10.85 17.45
C PHE A 54 -4.76 11.43 18.58
N PRO A 55 -5.33 11.52 19.80
CA PRO A 55 -4.54 11.79 20.98
C PRO A 55 -3.39 10.81 21.14
N ASN A 56 -2.18 11.33 21.24
CA ASN A 56 -0.96 10.52 21.20
C ASN A 56 0.14 11.15 22.06
N LEU A 57 1.23 10.41 22.25
CA LEU A 57 2.47 10.82 22.93
C LEU A 57 3.68 10.73 21.99
N LEU A 58 3.47 10.74 20.67
CA LEU A 58 4.55 10.65 19.70
C LEU A 58 5.49 11.83 19.87
N LEU A 59 6.80 11.57 19.85
CA LEU A 59 7.84 12.61 19.92
C LEU A 59 7.94 13.44 18.63
N HIS A 60 7.31 12.96 17.55
CA HIS A 60 7.24 13.63 16.25
C HIS A 60 5.91 13.33 15.57
N CYS A 61 5.40 14.27 14.77
CA CYS A 61 4.23 14.03 13.93
C CYS A 61 4.56 13.10 12.75
N LEU A 62 3.53 12.47 12.19
CA LEU A 62 3.66 11.62 11.01
C LEU A 62 3.74 12.50 9.75
N PRO A 63 4.59 12.17 8.77
CA PRO A 63 4.58 12.89 7.49
C PRO A 63 3.26 12.66 6.77
N CYS A 64 2.75 13.69 6.08
CA CYS A 64 1.56 13.55 5.25
C CYS A 64 1.84 12.61 4.06
N THR A 65 0.86 11.76 3.74
CA THR A 65 0.90 10.89 2.56
C THR A 65 0.89 11.71 1.28
N HIS A 66 1.60 11.24 0.25
CA HIS A 66 1.59 11.83 -1.09
C HIS A 66 0.77 10.95 -2.05
N CYS A 67 -0.10 11.56 -2.84
CA CYS A 67 -0.89 10.83 -3.84
C CYS A 67 -0.07 10.63 -5.12
N HIS A 68 0.27 9.38 -5.39
CA HIS A 68 1.09 8.98 -6.52
C HIS A 68 0.27 8.85 -7.80
N ALA A 69 0.40 9.83 -8.71
CA ALA A 69 -0.31 9.85 -9.99
C ALA A 69 0.03 8.64 -10.88
N GLU A 70 1.25 8.11 -10.77
CA GLU A 70 1.69 6.88 -11.43
C GLU A 70 0.88 5.64 -11.00
N ARG A 71 0.21 5.70 -9.84
CA ARG A 71 -0.72 4.68 -9.35
C ARG A 71 -2.18 5.02 -9.63
N GLY A 72 -2.45 6.05 -10.42
CA GLY A 72 -3.80 6.53 -10.74
C GLY A 72 -4.53 7.18 -9.56
N LEU A 73 -3.79 7.62 -8.53
CA LEU A 73 -4.31 8.28 -7.34
C LEU A 73 -4.26 9.81 -7.52
N VAL A 74 -5.33 10.48 -7.08
CA VAL A 74 -5.45 11.94 -7.03
C VAL A 74 -5.81 12.40 -5.63
N LEU A 75 -5.44 13.65 -5.34
CA LEU A 75 -5.74 14.30 -4.07
C LEU A 75 -7.26 14.50 -3.92
N ALA A 76 -7.86 13.81 -2.94
CA ALA A 76 -9.26 13.99 -2.58
C ALA A 76 -9.42 14.96 -1.41
N GLN A 77 -8.51 14.92 -0.43
CA GLN A 77 -8.49 15.83 0.71
C GLN A 77 -7.05 16.20 1.06
N ASN A 78 -6.81 17.50 1.27
CA ASN A 78 -5.53 18.02 1.73
C ASN A 78 -5.21 17.55 3.15
N CYS A 79 -3.93 17.30 3.39
CA CYS A 79 -3.41 17.08 4.73
C CYS A 79 -3.64 18.30 5.61
N THR A 80 -3.94 18.05 6.88
CA THR A 80 -3.99 19.06 7.94
C THR A 80 -3.21 18.54 9.13
N ARG A 81 -2.96 19.38 10.14
CA ARG A 81 -2.28 18.90 11.37
C ARG A 81 -3.02 17.71 12.01
N ARG A 82 -4.33 17.56 11.80
CA ARG A 82 -5.15 16.51 12.44
C ARG A 82 -5.56 15.35 11.53
N VAL A 83 -5.32 15.45 10.22
CA VAL A 83 -5.85 14.51 9.24
C VAL A 83 -4.80 14.35 8.15
N ASP A 84 -4.49 13.10 7.80
CA ASP A 84 -3.60 12.81 6.68
C ASP A 84 -4.20 13.30 5.34
N THR A 85 -3.37 13.33 4.31
CA THR A 85 -3.82 13.36 2.93
C THR A 85 -4.74 12.18 2.64
N VAL A 86 -5.89 12.44 2.02
CA VAL A 86 -6.76 11.38 1.48
C VAL A 86 -6.59 11.34 -0.03
N CYS A 87 -6.18 10.17 -0.53
CA CYS A 87 -6.09 9.89 -1.96
C CYS A 87 -7.30 9.09 -2.44
N ALA A 88 -7.75 9.37 -3.66
CA ALA A 88 -8.82 8.63 -4.33
C ALA A 88 -8.41 8.31 -5.77
N CYS A 89 -9.13 7.39 -6.41
CA CYS A 89 -8.91 7.10 -7.82
C CYS A 89 -9.37 8.25 -8.72
N GLU A 90 -8.67 8.44 -9.84
CA GLU A 90 -9.15 9.31 -10.92
C GLU A 90 -10.58 8.94 -11.37
N PRO A 91 -11.37 9.90 -11.88
CA PRO A 91 -12.68 9.60 -12.44
C PRO A 91 -12.60 8.49 -13.50
N ARG A 92 -13.57 7.57 -13.47
CA ARG A 92 -13.66 6.40 -14.36
C ARG A 92 -12.56 5.35 -14.15
N SER A 93 -11.89 5.38 -13.00
CA SER A 93 -11.00 4.31 -12.54
C SER A 93 -11.63 3.54 -11.37
N TYR A 94 -11.11 2.35 -11.10
CA TYR A 94 -11.49 1.54 -9.93
C TYR A 94 -10.24 1.16 -9.13
N CYS A 95 -10.41 0.91 -7.84
CA CYS A 95 -9.31 0.46 -6.99
C CYS A 95 -9.04 -1.03 -7.20
N ALA A 96 -7.80 -1.37 -7.58
CA ALA A 96 -7.36 -2.73 -7.80
C ALA A 96 -6.66 -3.34 -6.58
N VAL A 97 -6.04 -2.51 -5.72
CA VAL A 97 -5.30 -2.95 -4.53
C VAL A 97 -5.67 -2.06 -3.34
N PHE A 98 -6.03 -2.66 -2.22
CA PHE A 98 -6.39 -1.98 -0.98
C PHE A 98 -5.43 -2.33 0.15
N THR A 99 -5.13 -1.34 1.00
CA THR A 99 -4.51 -1.52 2.31
C THR A 99 -5.41 -0.92 3.37
N GLY A 100 -6.07 -1.79 4.16
CA GLY A 100 -7.14 -1.39 5.06
C GLY A 100 -8.30 -0.74 4.31
N HIS A 101 -8.57 0.54 4.60
CA HIS A 101 -9.60 1.34 3.93
C HIS A 101 -9.04 2.29 2.86
N HIS A 102 -7.73 2.24 2.58
CA HIS A 102 -7.08 3.09 1.59
C HIS A 102 -6.82 2.34 0.28
N CYS A 103 -6.97 3.02 -0.85
CA CYS A 103 -6.64 2.47 -2.15
C CYS A 103 -5.17 2.72 -2.48
N GLU A 104 -4.42 1.69 -2.83
CA GLU A 104 -2.99 1.82 -3.20
C GLU A 104 -2.76 1.90 -4.71
N LEU A 105 -3.66 1.32 -5.51
CA LEU A 105 -3.53 1.26 -6.96
C LEU A 105 -4.90 1.39 -7.64
N CYS A 106 -5.01 2.34 -8.54
CA CYS A 106 -6.18 2.57 -9.37
C CYS A 106 -5.91 2.17 -10.82
N LEU A 107 -6.85 1.43 -11.40
CA LEU A 107 -6.82 1.07 -12.82
C LEU A 107 -7.97 1.75 -13.55
N LYS A 108 -7.68 2.27 -14.75
CA LYS A 108 -8.69 2.90 -15.60
C LYS A 108 -9.68 1.84 -16.09
N ASN A 109 -10.96 2.18 -16.05
CA ASN A 109 -11.96 1.34 -16.67
C ASN A 109 -11.75 1.37 -18.19
N TRP A 110 -11.58 0.21 -18.82
CA TRP A 110 -11.46 0.15 -20.26
C TRP A 110 -12.82 0.45 -20.89
N THR A 111 -12.95 1.60 -21.54
CA THR A 111 -14.09 1.84 -22.42
C THR A 111 -13.91 1.05 -23.69
N CYS A 112 -14.73 0.02 -23.90
CA CYS A 112 -14.81 -0.64 -25.20
C CYS A 112 -15.32 0.36 -26.24
N THR A 113 -14.45 0.81 -27.13
CA THR A 113 -14.87 1.46 -28.37
C THR A 113 -15.59 0.43 -29.22
N ARG A 114 -16.77 0.78 -29.76
CA ARG A 114 -17.58 -0.11 -30.60
C ARG A 114 -16.71 -0.65 -31.76
N GLY A 115 -16.37 -1.94 -31.73
CA GLY A 115 -15.52 -2.58 -32.74
C GLY A 115 -14.17 -3.14 -32.26
N GLN A 116 -13.80 -2.99 -30.98
CA GLN A 116 -12.66 -3.73 -30.42
C GLN A 116 -13.14 -4.94 -29.63
N GLU A 117 -12.78 -6.14 -30.09
CA GLU A 117 -12.90 -7.36 -29.30
C GLU A 117 -11.96 -7.26 -28.09
N MET A 118 -12.53 -7.44 -26.90
CA MET A 118 -11.76 -7.61 -25.68
C MET A 118 -10.95 -8.90 -25.80
N LYS A 119 -9.63 -8.79 -25.99
CA LYS A 119 -8.76 -9.82 -25.41
C LYS A 119 -8.86 -9.64 -23.91
N GLN A 120 -9.77 -10.39 -23.31
CA GLN A 120 -9.87 -10.54 -21.87
C GLN A 120 -8.45 -10.85 -21.37
N GLY A 121 -7.86 -9.90 -20.65
CA GLY A 121 -6.58 -10.09 -19.99
C GLY A 121 -6.75 -11.32 -19.12
N SER A 122 -6.13 -12.40 -19.55
CA SER A 122 -6.34 -13.72 -19.00
C SER A 122 -6.10 -13.69 -17.50
N THR A 123 -7.12 -14.08 -16.74
CA THR A 123 -6.99 -14.42 -15.33
C THR A 123 -5.79 -15.34 -15.15
N GLN A 124 -5.10 -15.22 -14.01
CA GLN A 124 -3.82 -15.88 -13.66
C GLN A 124 -3.74 -17.39 -14.00
N THR A 125 -4.86 -18.04 -14.29
CA THR A 125 -5.00 -19.37 -14.87
C THR A 125 -4.32 -19.58 -16.24
N GLU A 126 -4.32 -18.62 -17.17
CA GLU A 126 -3.70 -18.86 -18.50
C GLU A 126 -2.18 -18.77 -18.50
N ALA A 127 -1.60 -17.97 -17.60
CA ALA A 127 -0.15 -17.93 -17.44
C ALA A 127 0.38 -19.30 -16.97
N VAL A 128 -0.35 -19.96 -16.05
CA VAL A 128 0.03 -21.27 -15.52
C VAL A 128 -0.11 -22.36 -16.59
N THR A 129 -1.17 -22.35 -17.40
CA THR A 129 -1.33 -23.33 -18.49
C THR A 129 -0.25 -23.16 -19.57
N GLN A 130 0.13 -21.94 -19.93
CA GLN A 130 1.22 -21.68 -20.88
C GLN A 130 2.58 -22.16 -20.35
N ILE A 131 2.88 -21.93 -19.07
CA ILE A 131 4.12 -22.40 -18.44
C ILE A 131 4.17 -23.93 -18.43
N LEU A 132 3.07 -24.61 -18.07
CA LEU A 132 3.01 -26.08 -18.05
C LEU A 132 3.17 -26.69 -19.44
N ILE A 133 2.56 -26.10 -20.48
CA ILE A 133 2.76 -26.51 -21.87
C ILE A 133 4.23 -26.32 -22.28
N GLY A 134 4.84 -25.18 -21.94
CA GLY A 134 6.24 -24.91 -22.23
C GLY A 134 7.21 -25.91 -21.59
N ILE A 135 7.00 -26.24 -20.31
CA ILE A 135 7.81 -27.25 -19.59
C ILE A 135 7.65 -28.64 -20.22
N SER A 136 6.42 -29.01 -20.60
CA SER A 136 6.13 -30.32 -21.21
C SER A 136 6.83 -30.49 -22.57
N VAL A 137 6.78 -29.45 -23.41
CA VAL A 137 7.46 -29.45 -24.72
C VAL A 137 8.97 -29.50 -24.54
N PHE A 138 9.53 -28.74 -23.60
CA PHE A 138 10.96 -28.76 -23.31
C PHE A 138 11.42 -30.15 -22.84
N ALA A 139 10.69 -30.79 -21.94
CA ALA A 139 11.00 -32.14 -21.46
C ALA A 139 10.95 -33.19 -22.59
N LEU A 140 9.95 -33.11 -23.47
CA LEU A 140 9.86 -33.98 -24.66
C LEU A 140 11.03 -33.72 -25.62
N CYS A 141 11.39 -32.47 -25.86
CA CYS A 141 12.56 -32.13 -26.69
C CYS A 141 13.84 -32.70 -26.08
N VAL A 142 14.04 -32.58 -24.76
CA VAL A 142 15.21 -33.15 -24.08
C VAL A 142 15.20 -34.68 -24.19
N LEU A 143 14.06 -35.35 -24.01
CA LEU A 143 13.95 -36.81 -24.19
C LEU A 143 14.21 -37.24 -25.65
N CYS A 144 13.74 -36.48 -26.64
CA CYS A 144 14.02 -36.75 -28.05
C CYS A 144 15.50 -36.50 -28.39
N ILE A 145 16.10 -35.43 -27.88
CA ILE A 145 17.50 -35.08 -28.14
C ILE A 145 18.41 -36.10 -27.45
N THR A 146 18.22 -36.35 -26.16
CA THR A 146 18.98 -37.35 -25.41
C THR A 146 18.71 -38.76 -25.94
N GLY A 147 17.47 -39.10 -26.31
CA GLY A 147 17.08 -40.34 -26.97
C GLY A 147 17.69 -40.52 -28.36
N PHE A 148 17.83 -39.43 -29.13
CA PHE A 148 18.53 -39.41 -30.42
C PHE A 148 20.03 -39.56 -30.23
N PHE A 149 20.62 -38.90 -29.21
CA PHE A 149 22.03 -39.04 -28.88
C PHE A 149 22.36 -40.42 -28.31
N THR A 150 21.50 -41.01 -27.48
CA THR A 150 21.66 -42.38 -26.97
C THR A 150 21.43 -43.41 -28.07
N CYS A 151 20.42 -43.23 -28.93
CA CYS A 151 20.19 -44.09 -30.10
C CYS A 151 21.38 -44.03 -31.09
N LYS A 152 21.90 -42.84 -31.37
CA LYS A 152 23.07 -42.65 -32.25
C LYS A 152 24.38 -43.14 -31.62
N SER A 153 24.48 -43.13 -30.28
CA SER A 153 25.62 -43.70 -29.54
C SER A 153 25.53 -45.23 -29.42
N CYS A 154 24.34 -45.81 -29.24
CA CYS A 154 24.12 -47.27 -29.31
C CYS A 154 24.35 -47.82 -30.72
N LEU A 155 23.88 -47.13 -31.77
CA LEU A 155 24.12 -47.51 -33.16
C LEU A 155 25.60 -47.38 -33.57
N ARG A 156 26.37 -46.47 -32.94
CA ARG A 156 27.83 -46.38 -33.13
C ARG A 156 28.60 -47.40 -32.29
N GLY A 157 28.09 -47.81 -31.14
CA GLY A 157 28.66 -48.88 -30.30
C GLY A 157 28.51 -50.29 -30.90
N LEU A 158 27.44 -50.54 -31.67
CA LEU A 158 27.23 -51.84 -32.35
C LEU A 158 28.04 -52.02 -33.63
N ARG A 159 28.80 -51.01 -34.08
CA ARG A 159 29.66 -51.11 -35.28
C ARG A 159 31.14 -51.40 -35.00
N HIS A 160 31.54 -51.54 -33.74
CA HIS A 160 32.94 -51.78 -33.36
C HIS A 160 33.14 -52.91 -32.33
N GLY A 161 32.17 -53.82 -32.19
CA GLY A 161 32.23 -54.96 -31.25
C GLY A 161 32.01 -56.31 -31.90
N GLY A 162 32.53 -56.53 -33.11
CA GLY A 162 32.52 -57.82 -33.80
C GLY A 162 33.88 -58.07 -34.43
N HIS A 163 34.85 -58.43 -33.60
CA HIS A 163 36.15 -58.94 -33.99
C HIS A 163 36.20 -60.44 -33.76
#